data_AF-A0AAW9JJJ6-F1
#
_entry.id   AF-A0AAW9JJJ6-F1
#
_cell.length_a   1.000
_cell.length_b   1.000
_cell.length_c   1.000
_cell.angle_alpha   90.00
_cell.angle_beta   90.00
_cell.angle_gamma   90.00
#
_symmetry.space_group_name_H-M   'P 1'
#
loop_
_entity.id
_entity.type
_entity.pdbx_description
1 polymer ?
#
loop_
_entity_poly.entity_id
_entity_poly.type
_entity_poly.pdbx_seq_one_letter_code
_entity_poly.pdbx_strand_id
1 'polypeptide(L)' 'TTNVVNGNIMLLNGHIKLPKLKMVRIKQHREIPQGHIIKSCTISMTPTGKYYVSILTEYEKEIVQKEVETVVGLDFA' A
#
# COMPACT_ATOMS: atom_id res chain seq x y z
N THR A 1 2.46 5.35 12.27
CA THR A 1 2.36 5.67 10.83
C THR A 1 3.38 6.73 10.48
N THR A 2 3.94 6.67 9.28
CA THR A 2 4.88 7.67 8.74
C THR A 2 4.43 8.04 7.34
N ASN A 3 4.28 9.34 7.08
CA ASN A 3 3.90 9.85 5.77
C ASN A 3 5.13 10.03 4.88
N VAL A 4 4.91 9.95 3.58
CA VAL A 4 5.93 10.22 2.58
C VAL A 4 6.22 11.71 2.56
N VAL A 5 7.47 12.08 2.82
CA VAL A 5 8.01 13.43 2.66
C VAL A 5 9.41 13.32 2.07
N ASN A 6 9.70 14.08 1.02
CA ASN A 6 11.05 14.16 0.41
C ASN A 6 11.69 12.78 0.12
N GLY A 7 10.91 11.79 -0.33
CA GLY A 7 11.43 10.46 -0.67
C GLY A 7 12.00 9.67 0.52
N ASN A 8 11.50 9.92 1.73
CA ASN A 8 11.89 9.21 2.95
C ASN A 8 11.44 7.74 2.99
N ILE A 9 10.42 7.36 2.20
CA ILE A 9 9.90 6.00 2.06
C ILE A 9 9.96 5.59 0.59
N MET A 10 10.58 4.45 0.32
CA MET A 10 10.78 3.91 -1.03
C MET A 10 10.84 2.39 -0.98
N LEU A 11 10.40 1.71 -2.04
CA LEU A 11 10.61 0.29 -2.23
C LEU A 11 11.69 0.08 -3.30
N LEU A 12 12.68 -0.74 -2.99
CA LEU A 12 13.76 -1.07 -3.92
C LEU A 12 14.29 -2.47 -3.63
N ASN A 13 14.30 -3.35 -4.64
CA ASN A 13 14.94 -4.66 -4.58
C ASN A 13 14.57 -5.48 -3.32
N GLY A 14 13.27 -5.54 -2.99
CA GLY A 14 12.77 -6.26 -1.81
C GLY A 14 13.10 -5.59 -0.45
N HIS A 15 13.53 -4.33 -0.48
CA HIS A 15 13.76 -3.51 0.71
C HIS A 15 12.79 -2.33 0.75
N ILE A 16 12.46 -1.90 1.96
CA ILE A 16 11.79 -0.63 2.20
C ILE A 16 12.76 0.35 2.86
N LYS A 17 12.87 1.55 2.30
CA LYS A 17 13.53 2.69 2.93
C LYS A 17 12.60 3.27 3.99
N LEU A 18 13.11 3.47 5.18
CA LEU A 18 12.41 4.12 6.29
C LEU A 18 13.29 5.25 6.85
N PRO A 19 12.70 6.33 7.40
CA PRO A 19 13.48 7.50 7.82
C PRO A 19 14.58 7.19 8.85
N LYS A 20 14.27 6.37 9.86
CA LYS A 20 15.21 6.02 10.95
C LYS A 20 15.91 4.69 10.73
N LEU A 21 15.18 3.70 10.20
CA LEU A 21 15.66 2.34 10.04
C LEU A 21 16.41 2.11 8.72
N LYS A 22 16.50 3.14 7.85
CA LYS A 22 17.13 3.07 6.53
C LYS A 22 16.53 1.93 5.71
N MET A 23 17.34 1.18 4.96
CA MET A 23 16.87 0.07 4.13
C MET A 23 16.66 -1.17 5.00
N VAL A 24 15.41 -1.64 5.05
CA VAL A 24 15.01 -2.85 5.77
C VAL A 24 14.52 -3.88 4.76
N ARG A 25 15.07 -5.09 4.81
CA ARG A 25 14.61 -6.20 3.95
C ARG A 25 13.19 -6.59 4.35
N ILE A 26 12.31 -6.72 3.36
CA ILE A 26 10.92 -7.12 3.58
C ILE A 26 10.58 -8.38 2.77
N LYS A 27 9.64 -9.16 3.30
CA LYS A 27 8.93 -10.17 2.51
C LYS A 27 7.69 -9.50 1.91
N GLN A 28 7.81 -9.02 0.69
CA GLN A 28 6.72 -8.32 0.02
C GLN A 28 5.62 -9.32 -0.37
N HIS A 29 4.40 -9.09 0.14
CA HIS A 29 3.26 -9.97 -0.13
C HIS A 29 2.63 -9.72 -1.50
N ARG A 30 2.61 -8.46 -1.96
CA ARG A 30 2.10 -8.03 -3.27
C ARG A 30 2.97 -6.92 -3.83
N GLU A 31 3.16 -6.91 -5.15
CA GLU A 31 3.79 -5.80 -5.84
C GLU A 31 2.85 -4.59 -5.88
N ILE A 32 3.42 -3.39 -5.79
CA ILE A 32 2.65 -2.15 -5.97
C ILE A 32 2.53 -1.95 -7.48
N PRO A 33 1.31 -1.83 -8.04
CA PRO A 33 1.14 -1.65 -9.48
C PRO A 33 1.83 -0.38 -9.97
N GLN A 34 2.27 -0.41 -11.23
CA GLN A 34 2.87 0.76 -11.86
C GLN A 34 1.89 1.93 -11.88
N GLY A 35 2.39 3.14 -11.62
CA GLY A 35 1.57 4.36 -11.56
C GLY A 35 0.96 4.66 -10.20
N HIS A 36 1.03 3.73 -9.24
CA HIS A 36 0.62 4.02 -7.86
C HIS A 36 1.66 4.87 -7.13
N ILE A 37 1.18 5.84 -6.35
CA ILE A 37 2.00 6.73 -5.52
C ILE A 37 1.85 6.30 -4.06
N ILE A 38 2.98 6.06 -3.38
CA ILE A 38 2.97 5.75 -1.94
C ILE A 38 2.64 7.03 -1.16
N LYS A 39 1.73 6.95 -0.18
CA LYS A 39 1.34 8.07 0.69
C LYS A 39 1.87 7.96 2.09
N SER A 40 1.85 6.75 2.65
CA SER A 40 2.34 6.50 3.99
C SER A 40 2.64 5.02 4.19
N CYS A 41 3.39 4.73 5.26
CA CYS A 41 3.54 3.38 5.76
C CYS A 41 3.27 3.32 7.26
N THR A 42 2.72 2.21 7.71
CA THR A 42 2.50 1.92 9.14
C THR A 42 3.23 0.65 9.50
N ILE A 43 4.10 0.72 10.50
CA ILE A 43 4.73 -0.45 11.09
C ILE A 43 3.88 -0.89 12.27
N SER A 44 3.53 -2.17 12.31
CA SER A 44 2.85 -2.80 13.44
C SER A 44 3.62 -4.04 13.89
N MET A 45 3.46 -4.41 15.16
CA MET A 45 4.06 -5.60 15.74
C MET A 45 2.96 -6.44 16.36
N THR A 46 2.96 -7.75 16.11
CA THR A 46 2.05 -8.69 16.78
C THR A 46 2.53 -8.97 18.21
N PRO A 47 1.68 -9.49 19.10
CA PRO A 47 2.10 -9.94 20.43
C PRO A 47 3.22 -10.99 20.40
N THR A 48 3.32 -11.74 19.29
CA THR A 48 4.39 -12.73 19.02
C THR A 48 5.68 -12.12 18.48
N GLY A 49 5.79 -10.78 18.41
CA GLY A 49 7.00 -10.08 17.97
C GLY A 49 7.21 -10.01 16.45
N LYS A 50 6.21 -10.40 15.64
CA LYS A 50 6.32 -10.29 14.17
C LYS A 50 5.99 -8.87 13.74
N TYR A 51 6.88 -8.29 12.94
CA TYR A 51 6.69 -6.96 12.36
C TYR A 51 6.01 -7.04 11.00
N TYR A 52 5.08 -6.13 10.76
CA TYR A 52 4.41 -5.93 9.48
C TYR A 52 4.49 -4.48 9.07
N VAL A 53 4.51 -4.25 7.75
CA VAL A 53 4.45 -2.91 7.17
C VAL A 53 3.24 -2.85 6.25
N SER A 54 2.30 -1.98 6.59
CA SER A 54 1.18 -1.62 5.71
C SER A 54 1.57 -0.40 4.90
N ILE A 55 1.39 -0.46 3.59
CA ILE A 55 1.71 0.64 2.67
C ILE A 55 0.40 1.17 2.08
N LEU A 56 0.15 2.46 2.27
CA LEU A 56 -0.98 3.15 1.66
C LEU A 56 -0.52 3.73 0.31
N THR A 57 -1.26 3.42 -0.75
CA THR A 57 -1.01 3.96 -2.09
C THR A 57 -2.24 4.64 -2.64
N GLU A 58 -2.04 5.70 -3.42
CA GLU A 58 -3.06 6.31 -4.27
C GLU A 58 -2.74 6.03 -5.74
N TYR A 59 -3.77 6.02 -6.58
CA TYR A 59 -3.64 5.90 -8.02
C TYR A 59 -4.79 6.65 -8.67
N GLU A 60 -4.53 7.21 -9.85
CA GLU A 60 -5.59 7.77 -10.67
C GLU A 60 -6.33 6.66 -11.40
N LYS A 61 -7.65 6.78 -11.45
CA LYS A 61 -8.51 5.84 -12.17
C LYS A 61 -9.49 6.63 -13.00
N GLU A 62 -9.43 6.46 -14.31
CA GLU A 62 -10.49 6.95 -15.18
C GLU A 62 -11.73 6.07 -15.00
N ILE A 63 -12.83 6.71 -14.62
CA ILE A 63 -14.12 6.03 -14.47
C ILE A 63 -14.81 6.11 -15.83
N VAL A 64 -14.78 5.00 -16.56
CA VAL A 64 -15.55 4.85 -17.80
C VAL A 64 -17.01 4.62 -17.43
N GLN A 65 -17.89 5.52 -17.89
CA GLN A 65 -19.33 5.28 -17.81
C GLN A 65 -19.67 4.11 -18.73
N LYS A 66 -20.29 3.08 -18.16
CA LYS A 66 -20.83 1.94 -18.92
C LYS A 66 -22.34 1.99 -18.86
N GLU A 67 -22.98 1.61 -19.95
CA GLU A 67 -24.40 1.33 -19.94
C GLU A 67 -24.69 0.14 -19.02
N VAL A 68 -25.82 0.20 -18.32
CA VAL A 68 -26.21 -0.83 -17.37
C VAL A 68 -26.79 -2.01 -18.15
N GLU A 69 -25.98 -3.04 -18.37
CA GLU A 69 -26.42 -4.29 -19.03
C GLU A 69 -27.05 -5.28 -18.05
N THR A 70 -26.66 -5.24 -16.77
CA THR A 70 -27.15 -6.18 -15.75
C THR A 70 -27.19 -5.50 -14.39
N VAL A 71 -28.27 -5.74 -13.65
CA VAL A 71 -28.47 -5.19 -12.31
C VAL A 71 -28.23 -6.30 -11.29
N VAL A 72 -27.29 -6.06 -10.37
CA VAL A 72 -27.01 -6.94 -9.23
C VAL A 72 -27.53 -6.27 -7.96
N GLY A 73 -28.42 -6.95 -7.24
CA GLY A 73 -28.88 -6.51 -5.92
C GLY A 73 -27.91 -6.95 -4.83
N LEU A 74 -27.59 -6.03 -3.91
CA LEU A 74 -26.85 -6.35 -2.69
C LEU A 74 -27.85 -6.28 -1.52
N ASP A 75 -28.16 -7.43 -0.92
CA ASP A 75 -28.80 -7.47 0.39
C ASP A 75 -27.75 -7.72 1.48
N PHE A 76 -28.04 -7.27 2.70
CA PHE A 76 -27.28 -7.59 3.88
C PHE A 76 -28.20 -8.40 4.81
N ALA A 77 -27.69 -9.54 5.28
CA ALA A 77 -28.30 -10.36 6.33
C ALA A 77 -28.08 -9.78 7.73
#